data_AF-A0A3N5SZH7-F1
#
_entry.id   AF-A0A3N5SZH7-F1
#
_cell.length_a   1.000
_cell.length_b   1.000
_cell.length_c   1.000
_cell.angle_alpha   90.00
_cell.angle_beta   90.00
_cell.angle_gamma   90.00
#
_symmetry.space_group_name_H-M   'P 1'
#
loop_
_entity.id
_entity.type
_entity.pdbx_description
1 polymer ?
#
loop_
_entity_poly.entity_id
_entity_poly.type
_entity_poly.pdbx_seq_one_letter_code
_entity_poly.pdbx_strand_id
1 'polypeptide(L)'
;MNWDGERLKGLVQERGFTLVRLAGTLNVSRQALTDWTNGQVPKGSHLVALSKVLNVPPGYFFPEDETPPISVPLHRKRGVAKVTSSMEEASQKMAREYESLFRSAPAPGIVPIMR
;
A
#
# COMPACT_ATOMS: atom_id res chain seq x y z
N MET A 1 2.50 3.29 -5.64
CA MET A 1 1.61 3.78 -4.57
C MET A 1 0.22 3.39 -4.95
N ASN A 2 -0.39 2.52 -4.16
CA ASN A 2 -1.74 2.02 -4.41
C ASN A 2 -2.74 3.06 -3.88
N TRP A 3 -3.43 3.79 -4.76
CA TRP A 3 -4.37 4.84 -4.38
C TRP A 3 -5.81 4.34 -4.53
N ASP A 4 -6.60 4.52 -3.47
CA ASP A 4 -7.99 4.06 -3.43
C ASP A 4 -8.97 5.21 -3.68
N GLY A 5 -9.36 5.35 -4.94
CA GLY A 5 -10.35 6.32 -5.40
C GLY A 5 -11.79 6.01 -4.95
N GLU A 6 -12.10 4.75 -4.65
CA GLU A 6 -13.42 4.35 -4.13
C GLU A 6 -13.56 4.77 -2.67
N ARG A 7 -12.51 4.59 -1.88
CA ARG A 7 -12.45 5.08 -0.50
C ARG A 7 -12.60 6.60 -0.43
N LEU A 8 -12.08 7.35 -1.41
CA LEU A 8 -12.38 8.78 -1.54
C LEU A 8 -13.87 9.04 -1.76
N LYS A 9 -14.51 8.34 -2.72
CA LYS A 9 -15.96 8.49 -2.99
C LYS A 9 -16.80 8.20 -1.75
N GLY A 10 -16.53 7.10 -1.05
CA GLY A 10 -17.22 6.72 0.17
C GLY A 10 -17.12 7.81 1.24
N LEU A 11 -15.89 8.26 1.54
CA LEU A 11 -15.66 9.28 2.57
C LEU A 11 -16.36 10.61 2.25
N VAL A 12 -16.41 11.00 0.98
CA VAL A 12 -17.10 12.22 0.54
C VAL A 12 -18.61 12.12 0.78
N GLN A 13 -19.21 10.97 0.46
CA GLN A 13 -20.63 10.71 0.68
C GLN A 13 -20.97 10.63 2.16
N GLU A 14 -20.17 9.93 2.96
CA GLU A 14 -20.34 9.83 4.42
C GLU A 14 -20.34 11.20 5.10
N ARG A 15 -19.54 12.14 4.59
CA ARG A 15 -19.46 13.51 5.11
C ARG A 15 -20.51 14.46 4.52
N GLY A 16 -21.46 13.95 3.74
CA GLY A 16 -22.54 14.74 3.14
C GLY A 16 -22.05 15.73 2.07
N PHE A 17 -20.85 15.52 1.53
CA PHE A 17 -20.34 16.31 0.41
C PHE A 17 -20.72 15.68 -0.92
N THR A 18 -20.89 16.53 -1.94
CA THR A 18 -20.87 16.09 -3.33
C THR A 18 -19.48 16.28 -3.89
N LEU A 19 -19.07 15.46 -4.87
CA LEU A 19 -17.78 15.65 -5.56
C LEU A 19 -17.66 17.05 -6.16
N VAL A 20 -18.76 17.62 -6.65
CA VAL A 20 -18.78 19.00 -7.18
C VAL A 20 -18.48 20.02 -6.09
N ARG A 21 -19.08 19.87 -4.90
CA ARG A 21 -18.83 20.76 -3.76
C ARG A 21 -17.41 20.62 -3.24
N LEU A 22 -16.87 19.40 -3.22
CA LEU A 22 -15.49 19.17 -2.83
C LEU A 22 -14.51 19.82 -3.83
N ALA A 23 -14.77 19.72 -5.14
CA ALA A 23 -13.96 20.38 -6.16
C ALA A 23 -13.89 21.90 -5.93
N GLY A 24 -15.04 22.53 -5.66
CA GLY A 24 -15.11 23.95 -5.35
C GLY A 24 -14.37 24.31 -4.06
N THR A 25 -14.45 23.47 -3.03
CA THR A 25 -13.75 23.68 -1.75
C THR A 25 -12.23 23.57 -1.91
N LEU A 26 -11.76 22.65 -2.76
CA LEU A 26 -10.34 22.42 -3.04
C LEU A 26 -9.78 23.34 -4.13
N ASN A 27 -10.62 24.18 -4.76
CA ASN A 27 -10.27 25.00 -5.91
C ASN A 27 -9.62 24.22 -7.06
N VAL A 28 -10.17 23.05 -7.37
CA VAL A 28 -9.72 22.18 -8.47
C VAL A 28 -10.84 21.93 -9.47
N SER A 29 -10.48 21.51 -10.68
CA SER A 29 -11.47 21.16 -11.69
C SER A 29 -12.26 19.92 -11.26
N ARG A 30 -13.53 19.84 -11.70
CA ARG A 30 -14.35 18.64 -11.51
C ARG A 30 -13.68 17.40 -12.12
N GLN A 31 -13.01 17.59 -13.25
CA GLN A 31 -12.27 16.54 -13.93
C GLN A 31 -11.18 15.95 -13.04
N ALA A 32 -10.40 16.78 -12.34
CA ALA A 32 -9.36 16.31 -11.44
C ALA A 32 -9.94 15.39 -10.34
N LEU A 33 -11.10 15.73 -9.79
CA LEU A 33 -11.78 14.86 -8.81
C LEU A 33 -12.27 13.56 -9.43
N THR A 34 -12.83 13.61 -10.64
CA THR A 34 -13.21 12.39 -11.37
C THR A 34 -11.99 11.48 -11.57
N ASP A 35 -10.87 12.04 -12.02
CA ASP A 35 -9.64 11.31 -12.25
C ASP A 35 -9.13 10.67 -10.94
N TRP A 36 -9.17 11.40 -9.82
CA TRP A 36 -8.79 10.85 -8.51
C TRP A 36 -9.68 9.71 -8.07
N THR A 37 -11.00 9.82 -8.28
CA THR A 37 -11.92 8.73 -7.96
C THR A 37 -11.78 7.52 -8.89
N ASN A 38 -11.15 7.68 -10.05
CA ASN A 38 -10.87 6.62 -11.01
C ASN A 38 -9.47 6.01 -10.84
N GLY A 39 -8.71 6.41 -9.83
CA GLY A 39 -7.42 5.81 -9.50
C GLY A 39 -6.20 6.72 -9.73
N GLN A 40 -6.36 7.94 -10.25
CA GLN A 40 -5.24 8.85 -10.41
C GLN A 40 -4.79 9.43 -9.06
N VAL A 41 -3.51 9.28 -8.74
CA VAL A 41 -2.95 9.83 -7.50
C VAL A 41 -2.91 11.37 -7.58
N PRO A 42 -3.48 12.10 -6.60
CA PRO A 42 -3.34 13.55 -6.52
C PRO A 42 -1.88 13.96 -6.27
N LYS A 43 -1.48 15.11 -6.81
CA LYS A 43 -0.17 15.72 -6.47
C LYS A 43 -0.13 16.06 -4.98
N GLY A 44 1.08 16.07 -4.39
CA GLY A 44 1.27 16.23 -2.94
C GLY A 44 0.55 17.43 -2.33
N SER A 45 0.53 18.59 -3.00
CA SER A 45 -0.21 19.77 -2.52
C SER A 45 -1.72 19.54 -2.44
N HIS A 46 -2.31 18.89 -3.45
CA HIS A 46 -3.72 18.53 -3.48
C HIS A 46 -4.06 17.44 -2.48
N LEU A 47 -3.18 16.45 -2.32
CA LEU A 47 -3.35 15.39 -1.32
C LEU A 47 -3.41 15.97 0.10
N VAL A 48 -2.51 16.90 0.42
CA VAL A 48 -2.51 17.58 1.73
C VAL A 48 -3.77 18.42 1.90
N ALA A 49 -4.21 19.16 0.88
CA ALA A 49 -5.45 19.94 0.95
C ALA A 49 -6.68 19.04 1.17
N LEU A 50 -6.76 17.93 0.43
CA LEU A 50 -7.83 16.95 0.53
C LEU A 50 -7.87 16.28 1.91
N SER A 51 -6.70 15.94 2.45
CA SER A 51 -6.53 15.41 3.82
C SER A 51 -7.02 16.40 4.89
N LYS A 52 -6.74 17.70 4.72
CA LYS A 52 -7.22 18.75 5.63
C LYS A 52 -8.73 18.93 5.57
N VAL A 53 -9.30 19.03 4.37
CA VAL A 53 -10.75 19.23 4.17
C VAL A 53 -11.54 18.02 4.68
N LEU A 54 -11.05 16.82 4.40
CA LEU A 54 -11.68 15.58 4.82
C LEU A 54 -11.18 15.10 6.19
N ASN A 55 -10.42 15.91 6.94
CA ASN A 55 -9.88 15.59 8.27
C ASN A 55 -9.43 14.12 8.42
N VAL A 56 -8.59 13.64 7.51
CA VAL A 56 -8.00 12.29 7.52
C VAL A 56 -6.52 12.39 7.19
N PRO A 57 -5.66 11.49 7.70
CA PRO A 57 -4.25 11.49 7.34
C PRO A 57 -4.06 11.14 5.85
N PRO A 58 -3.02 11.65 5.17
CA PRO A 58 -2.76 11.33 3.76
C PRO A 58 -2.69 9.83 3.46
N GLY A 59 -2.15 9.04 4.41
CA GLY A 59 -2.07 7.58 4.30
C GLY A 59 -3.42 6.87 4.25
N TYR A 60 -4.52 7.52 4.67
CA TYR A 60 -5.85 6.91 4.65
C TYR A 60 -6.29 6.43 3.26
N PHE A 61 -5.89 7.14 2.21
CA PHE A 61 -6.24 6.81 0.82
C PHE A 61 -5.32 5.78 0.18
N PHE A 62 -4.30 5.33 0.91
CA PHE A 62 -3.36 4.33 0.45
C PHE A 62 -3.59 3.07 1.29
N PRO A 63 -4.32 2.07 0.79
CA PRO A 63 -4.35 0.77 1.43
C PRO A 63 -2.91 0.30 1.64
N GLU A 64 -2.64 -0.21 2.84
CA GLU A 64 -1.40 -0.94 3.07
C GLU A 64 -1.45 -2.16 2.16
N ASP A 65 -0.61 -2.16 1.13
CA ASP A 65 -0.27 -3.42 0.49
C ASP A 65 0.30 -4.28 1.63
N GLU A 66 -0.30 -5.45 1.87
CA GLU A 66 0.23 -6.46 2.78
C GLU A 66 1.61 -6.88 2.24
N THR A 67 2.62 -6.04 2.48
CA THR A 67 3.99 -6.40 2.25
C THR A 67 4.27 -7.43 3.32
N PRO A 68 4.56 -8.69 2.95
CA PRO A 68 4.89 -9.68 3.94
C PRO A 68 6.06 -9.14 4.75
N PRO A 69 6.02 -9.19 6.10
CA PRO A 69 7.05 -8.60 6.96
C PRO A 69 8.42 -9.26 6.82
N ILE A 70 8.54 -10.23 5.91
CA ILE A 70 9.67 -11.12 5.74
C ILE A 70 10.33 -10.80 4.40
N SER A 71 11.54 -10.27 4.46
CA SER A 71 12.43 -10.23 3.30
C SER A 71 12.90 -11.66 3.00
N VAL A 72 12.50 -12.20 1.86
CA VAL A 72 12.86 -13.58 1.48
C VAL A 72 14.19 -13.58 0.72
N PRO A 73 15.21 -14.34 1.17
CA PRO A 73 16.42 -14.54 0.39
C PRO A 73 16.11 -15.26 -0.93
N LEU A 74 16.40 -14.62 -2.06
CA LEU A 74 16.27 -15.24 -3.37
C LEU A 74 17.59 -15.93 -3.73
N HIS A 75 17.63 -17.27 -3.64
CA HIS A 75 18.82 -18.03 -4.05
C HIS A 75 18.95 -18.04 -5.58
N ARG A 76 19.92 -17.29 -6.11
CA ARG A 76 20.23 -17.26 -7.54
C ARG A 76 21.40 -18.17 -7.85
N LYS A 77 21.27 -19.03 -8.87
CA LYS A 77 22.39 -19.85 -9.40
C LYS A 77 23.51 -18.97 -10.00
N ARG A 78 23.17 -17.78 -10.49
CA ARG A 78 24.10 -16.74 -10.99
C ARG A 78 23.54 -15.37 -10.64
N GLY A 79 24.38 -14.46 -10.14
CA GLY A 79 23.93 -13.14 -9.64
C GLY A 79 23.12 -12.30 -10.63
N VAL A 80 23.42 -12.42 -11.93
CA VAL A 80 22.83 -11.62 -13.03
C VAL A 80 21.64 -12.31 -13.71
N ALA A 81 21.23 -13.51 -13.28
CA ALA A 81 20.08 -14.19 -13.89
C ALA A 81 18.78 -13.39 -13.64
N LYS A 82 17.95 -13.24 -14.69
CA LYS A 82 16.65 -12.56 -14.60
C LYS A 82 15.76 -13.28 -13.61
N VAL A 83 15.14 -12.52 -12.70
CA VAL A 83 14.14 -13.04 -11.78
C VAL A 83 12.87 -13.33 -12.57
N THR A 84 12.41 -14.58 -12.50
CA THR A 84 11.14 -15.01 -13.10
C THR A 84 10.07 -15.14 -12.00
N SER A 85 8.80 -15.06 -12.38
CA SER A 85 7.67 -15.20 -11.44
C SER A 85 7.73 -16.51 -10.65
N SER A 86 8.05 -17.62 -11.33
CA SER A 86 8.21 -18.93 -10.69
C SER A 86 9.28 -18.95 -9.59
N MET A 87 10.37 -18.19 -9.74
CA MET A 87 11.43 -18.10 -8.73
C MET A 87 10.97 -17.29 -7.51
N GLU A 88 10.19 -16.23 -7.71
CA GLU A 88 9.61 -15.42 -6.64
C GLU A 88 8.62 -16.24 -5.82
N GLU A 89 7.71 -16.96 -6.49
CA GLU A 89 6.73 -17.83 -5.85
C GLU A 89 7.38 -18.95 -5.03
N ALA A 90 8.40 -19.63 -5.58
CA ALA A 90 9.11 -20.68 -4.87
C ALA A 90 9.80 -20.16 -3.59
N SER A 91 10.38 -18.97 -3.68
CA SER A 91 11.02 -18.31 -2.53
C SER A 91 9.98 -17.91 -1.48
N GLN A 92 8.88 -17.27 -1.89
CA GLN A 92 7.79 -16.89 -0.99
C GLN A 92 7.17 -18.11 -0.30
N LYS A 93 6.97 -19.20 -1.03
CA LYS A 93 6.47 -20.46 -0.45
C LYS A 93 7.41 -20.98 0.63
N MET A 94 8.71 -21.03 0.34
CA MET A 94 9.71 -21.43 1.32
C MET A 94 9.65 -20.54 2.56
N ALA A 95 9.62 -19.21 2.41
CA ALA A 95 9.53 -18.28 3.54
C ALA A 95 8.29 -18.52 4.43
N ARG A 96 7.13 -18.79 3.82
CA ARG A 96 5.89 -19.11 4.56
C ARG A 96 6.01 -20.39 5.38
N GLU A 97 6.71 -21.41 4.86
CA GLU A 97 6.96 -22.64 5.61
C GLU A 97 7.77 -22.35 6.89
N TYR A 98 8.79 -21.49 6.78
CA TYR A 98 9.64 -21.09 7.91
C TYR A 98 8.97 -20.09 8.86
N GLU A 99 7.97 -19.33 8.44
CA GLU A 99 7.25 -18.35 9.29
C GLU A 99 6.73 -18.99 10.59
N SER A 100 6.24 -20.23 10.50
CA SER A 100 5.77 -21.01 11.64
C SER A 100 6.83 -21.22 12.72
N LEU A 101 8.10 -21.33 12.33
CA LEU A 101 9.24 -21.54 13.24
C LEU A 101 9.63 -20.27 14.00
N PHE A 102 9.37 -19.10 13.41
CA PHE A 102 9.74 -17.81 14.00
C PHE A 102 8.61 -17.13 14.77
N ARG A 103 7.39 -17.69 14.75
CA ARG A 103 6.22 -17.12 15.43
C ARG A 103 6.41 -16.92 16.94
N SER A 104 7.25 -17.71 17.59
CA SER A 104 7.56 -17.62 19.03
C SER A 104 8.99 -17.15 19.32
N ALA A 105 9.77 -16.76 18.30
CA ALA A 105 11.15 -16.34 18.49
C ALA A 105 11.23 -14.92 19.09
N PRO A 106 12.03 -14.69 20.15
CA PRO A 106 12.26 -13.34 20.64
C PRO A 106 13.02 -12.51 19.61
N ALA A 107 12.69 -11.22 19.50
CA ALA A 107 13.44 -10.30 18.64
C ALA A 107 14.90 -10.22 19.13
N PRO A 108 15.92 -10.34 18.25
CA PRO A 108 15.87 -10.32 16.79
C PRO A 108 15.98 -11.72 16.14
N GLY A 109 15.01 -12.63 16.32
CA GLY A 109 14.78 -13.77 15.41
C GLY A 109 15.92 -14.79 15.23
N ILE A 110 16.96 -14.76 16.07
CA ILE A 110 18.08 -15.70 16.01
C ILE A 110 17.67 -16.97 16.76
N VAL A 111 17.55 -18.10 16.04
CA VAL A 111 17.32 -19.41 16.63
C VAL A 111 18.65 -20.11 16.96
N PRO A 112 18.80 -20.68 18.16
CA PRO A 112 19.99 -21.44 18.52
C PRO A 112 20.07 -22.74 17.70
N ILE A 113 21.22 -23.00 17.09
CA ILE A 113 21.52 -24.30 16.48
C ILE A 113 22.02 -25.22 17.60
N MET A 114 21.18 -26.15 18.05
CA MET A 114 21.64 -27.25 18.89
C MET A 114 22.50 -28.18 18.02
N ARG A 115 23.79 -28.30 18.34
CA ARG A 115 24.70 -29.29 17.73
C ARG A 115 24.71 -30.57 18.53
#